data_AF-A0A087RS54-F1
#
_entry.id   AF-A0A087RS54-F1
#
_cell.length_a   1.000
_cell.length_b   1.000
_cell.length_c   1.000
_cell.angle_alpha   90.00
_cell.angle_beta   90.00
_cell.angle_gamma   90.00
#
_symmetry.space_group_name_H-M   'P 1'
#
loop_
_entity.id
_entity.type
_entity.pdbx_description
1 polymer ?
#
loop_
_entity_poly.entity_id
_entity_poly.type
_entity_poly.pdbx_seq_one_letter_code
_entity_poly.pdbx_strand_id
1 'polypeptide(L)'
;MLGNNSSGSRSLKYGSMIDNVIEVTIIDGNGNKIILPKNKNFSNKIQKKIKINSKKIPNVSKNSSGYRIDKILSKNDSHKIIIGSEGTLGIVTSAKLKIKNIPKKRTLFVIEYNSIKNAIKDCIFVNDTNPSAIEFVDKITLQQINHRFQKNTKCLLFVEYDEKTNQNDKKIKLLISGKIVKKLTKKQDIEQWWKYRDLSLFYSLKSIKKRQ
;
A
#
# COMPACT_ATOMS: atom_id res chain seq x y z
N MET A 1 -0.05 0.70 -13.00
CA MET A 1 0.70 0.97 -11.74
C MET A 1 1.39 2.32 -11.72
N LEU A 2 2.18 2.68 -12.74
CA LEU A 2 2.88 3.98 -12.78
C LEU A 2 1.89 5.15 -12.92
N GLY A 3 1.00 5.06 -13.91
CA GLY A 3 0.03 6.13 -14.20
C GLY A 3 -0.84 6.51 -13.00
N ASN A 4 -1.23 5.57 -12.14
CA ASN A 4 -2.10 5.83 -10.98
C ASN A 4 -1.37 5.86 -9.63
N ASN A 5 -0.02 5.92 -9.63
CA ASN A 5 0.80 5.81 -8.42
C ASN A 5 0.33 4.71 -7.45
N SER A 6 0.21 3.48 -7.97
CA SER A 6 -0.35 2.35 -7.22
C SER A 6 0.36 2.11 -5.88
N SER A 7 -0.39 1.55 -4.93
CA SER A 7 0.13 0.98 -3.70
C SER A 7 -0.52 -0.38 -3.46
N GLY A 8 -0.05 -1.11 -2.45
CA GLY A 8 -0.67 -2.36 -2.01
C GLY A 8 -0.54 -2.53 -0.50
N SER A 9 -0.95 -3.68 0.02
CA SER A 9 -0.92 -3.99 1.46
C SER A 9 0.45 -3.77 2.11
N ARG A 10 1.53 -4.02 1.36
CA ARG A 10 2.91 -3.83 1.85
C ARG A 10 3.52 -2.46 1.58
N SER A 11 2.75 -1.51 1.04
CA SER A 11 3.22 -0.14 0.84
C SER A 11 3.53 0.58 2.15
N LEU A 12 2.99 0.09 3.27
CA LEU A 12 3.31 0.58 4.61
C LEU A 12 4.82 0.59 4.87
N LYS A 13 5.52 -0.48 4.46
CA LYS A 13 6.97 -0.62 4.62
C LYS A 13 7.78 -0.25 3.38
N TYR A 14 7.25 -0.53 2.18
CA TYR A 14 8.01 -0.40 0.93
C TYR A 14 7.68 0.86 0.12
N GLY A 15 6.74 1.68 0.59
CA GLY A 15 6.26 2.84 -0.13
C GLY A 15 5.35 2.50 -1.32
N SER A 16 4.92 3.55 -2.01
CA SER A 16 4.11 3.48 -3.23
C SER A 16 5.00 3.44 -4.48
N MET A 17 4.39 3.36 -5.67
CA MET A 17 5.16 3.32 -6.92
C MET A 17 6.13 4.50 -7.06
N ILE A 18 5.73 5.71 -6.69
CA ILE A 18 6.57 6.92 -6.78
C ILE A 18 7.87 6.82 -5.98
N ASP A 19 7.89 6.04 -4.90
CA ASP A 19 9.06 5.88 -4.03
C ASP A 19 10.09 4.89 -4.61
N ASN A 20 9.63 4.03 -5.52
CA ASN A 20 10.38 2.92 -6.09
C ASN A 20 10.81 3.14 -7.54
N VAL A 21 10.23 4.11 -8.25
CA VAL A 21 10.69 4.48 -9.60
C VAL A 21 11.97 5.31 -9.51
N ILE A 22 12.93 5.04 -10.40
CA ILE A 22 14.16 5.85 -10.53
C ILE A 22 14.30 6.50 -11.91
N GLU A 23 13.64 5.95 -12.93
CA GLU A 23 13.64 6.48 -14.29
C GLU A 23 12.38 6.04 -15.02
N VAL A 24 11.87 6.89 -15.91
CA VAL A 24 10.79 6.56 -16.85
C VAL A 24 11.14 7.04 -18.25
N THR A 25 10.74 6.27 -19.25
CA THR A 25 10.71 6.67 -20.66
C THR A 25 9.26 6.84 -21.06
N ILE A 26 8.95 7.99 -21.65
CA ILE A 26 7.62 8.31 -22.16
C ILE A 26 7.68 8.72 -23.64
N ILE A 27 6.56 8.60 -24.33
CA ILE A 27 6.25 9.30 -25.58
C ILE A 27 5.28 10.44 -25.24
N ASP A 28 5.65 11.68 -25.53
CA ASP A 28 4.78 12.84 -25.28
C ASP A 28 3.66 12.98 -26.34
N GLY A 29 2.77 13.97 -26.17
CA GLY A 29 1.66 14.20 -27.11
C GLY A 29 2.09 14.62 -28.53
N ASN A 30 3.36 14.94 -28.73
CA ASN A 30 3.94 15.27 -30.04
C ASN A 30 4.71 14.07 -30.64
N GLY A 31 4.67 12.90 -30.00
CA GLY A 31 5.41 11.72 -30.46
C GLY A 31 6.88 11.69 -30.04
N ASN A 32 7.36 12.63 -29.21
CA ASN A 32 8.76 12.68 -28.82
C ASN A 32 9.07 11.72 -27.67
N LYS A 33 10.20 11.02 -27.77
CA LYS A 33 10.73 10.19 -26.69
C LYS A 33 11.44 11.04 -25.63
N ILE A 34 10.96 10.98 -24.39
CA ILE A 34 11.56 11.69 -23.25
C ILE A 34 11.92 10.69 -22.16
N ILE A 35 13.17 10.76 -21.67
CA ILE A 35 13.65 9.94 -20.56
C ILE A 35 13.90 10.84 -19.35
N LEU A 36 13.19 10.60 -18.24
CA LEU A 36 13.33 11.37 -17.01
C LEU A 36 13.90 10.48 -15.90
N PRO A 37 14.86 10.98 -15.10
CA PRO A 37 15.39 12.35 -15.07
C PRO A 37 16.64 12.59 -15.95
N LYS A 38 16.92 11.70 -16.91
CA LYS A 38 18.11 11.78 -17.78
C LYS A 38 18.12 13.01 -18.68
N ASN A 39 16.97 13.39 -19.24
CA ASN A 39 16.83 14.61 -20.04
C ASN A 39 16.90 15.84 -19.11
N LYS A 40 18.10 16.42 -18.96
CA LYS A 40 18.34 17.53 -18.04
C LYS A 40 17.64 18.81 -18.48
N ASN A 41 17.54 19.07 -19.77
CA ASN A 41 16.83 20.25 -20.29
C ASN A 41 15.35 20.21 -19.91
N PHE A 42 14.68 19.07 -20.14
CA PHE A 42 13.28 18.91 -19.75
C PHE A 42 13.10 18.90 -18.23
N SER A 43 14.00 18.24 -17.50
CA SER A 43 13.97 18.22 -16.03
C SER A 43 14.11 19.61 -15.42
N ASN A 44 14.97 20.46 -15.98
CA ASN A 44 15.11 21.85 -15.56
C ASN A 44 13.85 22.67 -15.89
N LYS A 45 13.22 22.44 -17.05
CA LYS A 45 11.95 23.09 -17.41
C LYS A 45 10.84 22.72 -16.43
N ILE A 46 10.73 21.43 -16.06
CA ILE A 46 9.79 20.95 -15.03
C ILE A 46 10.05 21.68 -13.72
N GLN A 47 11.29 21.64 -13.22
CA GLN A 47 11.64 22.23 -11.92
C GLN A 47 11.32 23.73 -11.87
N LYS A 48 11.61 24.48 -12.94
CA LYS A 48 11.31 25.92 -13.02
C LYS A 48 9.80 26.23 -13.02
N LYS A 49 8.97 25.33 -13.56
CA LYS A 49 7.51 25.51 -13.62
C LYS A 49 6.80 25.10 -12.33
N ILE A 50 7.42 24.26 -11.52
CA ILE A 50 6.83 23.80 -10.26
C ILE A 50 6.88 24.94 -9.23
N LYS A 51 5.70 25.44 -8.87
CA LYS A 51 5.48 26.34 -7.74
C LYS A 51 4.56 25.63 -6.75
N ILE A 52 5.07 25.28 -5.57
CA ILE A 52 4.33 24.50 -4.57
C ILE A 52 4.07 25.38 -3.35
N ASN A 53 2.81 25.47 -2.95
CA ASN A 53 2.45 25.91 -1.61
C ASN A 53 2.31 24.67 -0.73
N SER A 54 3.30 24.39 0.10
CA SER A 54 3.34 23.20 0.95
C SER A 54 2.12 23.08 1.87
N LYS A 55 1.52 24.22 2.29
CA LYS A 55 0.31 24.24 3.12
C LYS A 55 -0.92 23.64 2.43
N LYS A 56 -0.93 23.58 1.09
CA LYS A 56 -2.03 22.98 0.31
C LYS A 56 -1.87 21.49 0.07
N ILE A 57 -0.71 20.91 0.42
CA ILE A 57 -0.46 19.48 0.25
C ILE A 57 -0.77 18.77 1.57
N PRO A 58 -1.61 17.72 1.56
CA PRO A 58 -1.93 16.99 2.78
C PRO A 58 -0.69 16.29 3.35
N ASN A 59 -0.50 16.39 4.66
CA ASN A 59 0.57 15.70 5.38
C ASN A 59 0.15 14.25 5.69
N VAL A 60 0.25 13.38 4.68
CA VAL A 60 -0.13 11.97 4.76
C VAL A 60 0.96 11.07 4.19
N SER A 61 1.04 9.84 4.70
CA SER A 61 2.01 8.83 4.24
C SER A 61 1.85 8.51 2.75
N LYS A 62 0.62 8.57 2.23
CA LYS A 62 0.30 8.38 0.82
C LYS A 62 -0.65 9.46 0.33
N ASN A 63 -0.26 10.11 -0.77
CA ASN A 63 -1.12 11.01 -1.54
C ASN A 63 -1.24 10.46 -2.97
N SER A 64 -2.47 10.27 -3.44
CA SER A 64 -2.79 9.82 -4.81
C SER A 64 -3.49 10.90 -5.64
N SER A 65 -3.46 12.15 -5.18
CA SER A 65 -4.15 13.26 -5.83
C SER A 65 -3.21 14.01 -6.79
N GLY A 66 -3.44 13.87 -8.08
CA GLY A 66 -2.73 14.59 -9.15
C GLY A 66 -1.24 14.23 -9.29
N TYR A 67 -0.47 15.14 -9.89
CA TYR A 67 0.89 14.91 -10.40
C TYR A 67 2.02 14.83 -9.36
N ARG A 68 1.68 14.76 -8.06
CA ARG A 68 2.65 14.65 -6.95
C ARG A 68 3.85 15.60 -7.06
N ILE A 69 3.57 16.84 -7.47
CA ILE A 69 4.59 17.88 -7.62
C ILE A 69 5.37 18.10 -6.32
N ASP A 70 4.74 17.84 -5.16
CA ASP A 70 5.35 17.84 -3.81
C ASP A 70 6.58 16.93 -3.69
N LYS A 71 6.69 15.89 -4.52
CA LYS A 71 7.81 14.94 -4.48
C LYS A 71 8.97 15.31 -5.41
N ILE A 72 8.84 16.37 -6.20
CA ILE A 72 9.87 16.85 -7.12
C ILE A 72 10.71 17.92 -6.43
N LEU A 73 11.67 17.46 -5.61
CA LEU A 73 12.53 18.34 -4.80
C LEU A 73 13.72 18.89 -5.60
N SER A 74 14.10 18.18 -6.67
CA SER A 74 15.19 18.56 -7.54
C SER A 74 14.92 18.16 -8.99
N LYS A 75 15.72 18.65 -9.94
CA LYS A 75 15.73 18.14 -11.33
C LYS A 75 15.96 16.63 -11.45
N ASN A 76 16.55 15.97 -10.44
CA ASN A 76 16.74 14.53 -10.45
C ASN A 76 15.47 13.76 -10.05
N ASP A 77 14.45 14.43 -9.55
CA ASP A 77 13.15 13.86 -9.20
C ASP A 77 12.09 14.06 -10.30
N SER A 78 12.46 14.63 -11.45
CA SER A 78 11.52 15.02 -12.51
C SER A 78 10.67 13.87 -13.06
N HIS A 79 11.17 12.62 -13.00
CA HIS A 79 10.43 11.42 -13.36
C HIS A 79 9.14 11.22 -12.55
N LYS A 80 9.10 11.74 -11.32
CA LYS A 80 7.95 11.59 -10.42
C LYS A 80 6.70 12.29 -10.91
N ILE A 81 6.82 13.30 -11.77
CA ILE A 81 5.65 13.98 -12.36
C ILE A 81 4.79 13.03 -13.22
N ILE A 82 5.41 12.00 -13.77
CA ILE A 82 4.72 10.98 -14.59
C ILE A 82 3.97 9.98 -13.70
N ILE A 83 4.40 9.81 -12.45
CA ILE A 83 3.83 8.83 -11.53
C ILE A 83 2.59 9.42 -10.86
N GLY A 84 1.42 8.89 -11.20
CA GLY A 84 0.14 9.51 -10.84
C GLY A 84 -0.45 10.43 -11.92
N SER A 85 0.17 10.50 -13.11
CA SER A 85 -0.35 11.33 -14.23
C SER A 85 -1.52 10.72 -14.99
N GLU A 86 -1.82 9.45 -14.78
CA GLU A 86 -2.86 8.70 -15.50
C GLU A 86 -2.75 8.77 -17.02
N GLY A 87 -1.55 9.05 -17.55
CA GLY A 87 -1.27 9.15 -18.98
C GLY A 87 -1.48 10.53 -19.58
N THR A 88 -1.91 11.53 -18.80
CA THR A 88 -2.16 12.90 -19.32
C THR A 88 -0.90 13.63 -19.77
N LEU A 89 0.29 13.18 -19.34
CA LEU A 89 1.58 13.77 -19.67
C LEU A 89 2.39 12.96 -20.69
N GLY A 90 1.83 11.87 -21.21
CA GLY A 90 2.47 10.99 -22.17
C GLY A 90 2.31 9.51 -21.84
N ILE A 91 2.61 8.67 -22.82
CA ILE A 91 2.50 7.21 -22.73
C ILE A 91 3.83 6.66 -22.20
N VAL A 92 3.79 5.97 -21.06
CA VAL A 92 4.97 5.31 -20.51
C VAL A 92 5.31 4.07 -21.35
N THR A 93 6.54 4.01 -21.87
CA THR A 93 7.04 2.88 -22.67
C THR A 93 8.05 2.03 -21.92
N SER A 94 8.76 2.59 -20.93
CA SER A 94 9.62 1.81 -20.03
C SER A 94 9.83 2.52 -18.70
N ALA A 95 10.23 1.76 -17.68
CA ALA A 95 10.60 2.30 -16.37
C ALA A 95 11.72 1.49 -15.73
N LYS A 96 12.55 2.16 -14.94
CA LYS A 96 13.55 1.54 -14.08
C LYS A 96 13.10 1.65 -12.64
N LEU A 97 13.09 0.53 -11.93
CA LEU A 97 12.58 0.40 -10.57
C LEU A 97 13.70 0.01 -9.60
N LYS A 98 13.57 0.45 -8.35
CA LYS A 98 14.28 -0.14 -7.22
C LYS A 98 13.72 -1.54 -6.97
N ILE A 99 14.62 -2.48 -6.73
CA ILE A 99 14.25 -3.82 -6.23
C ILE A 99 14.60 -3.91 -4.75
N LYS A 100 13.87 -4.78 -4.04
CA LYS A 100 14.08 -5.06 -2.62
C LYS A 100 14.32 -6.55 -2.46
N ASN A 101 15.12 -6.91 -1.45
CA ASN A 101 15.36 -8.31 -1.11
C ASN A 101 14.06 -8.98 -0.65
N ILE A 102 13.88 -10.23 -1.05
CA ILE A 102 12.77 -11.04 -0.56
C ILE A 102 13.03 -11.33 0.93
N PRO A 103 12.09 -11.00 1.83
CA PRO A 103 12.23 -11.33 3.25
C PRO A 103 12.41 -12.83 3.45
N LYS A 104 13.42 -13.23 4.24
CA LYS A 104 13.70 -14.65 4.52
C LYS A 104 12.58 -15.32 5.30
N LYS A 105 11.89 -14.56 6.15
CA LYS A 105 10.79 -15.02 7.01
C LYS A 105 9.70 -13.97 7.04
N ARG A 106 8.44 -14.41 7.05
CA ARG A 106 7.27 -13.58 7.30
C ARG A 106 6.44 -14.17 8.42
N THR A 107 5.72 -13.32 9.13
CA THR A 107 4.74 -13.74 10.14
C THR A 107 3.48 -12.93 9.94
N LEU A 108 2.36 -13.62 9.73
CA LEU A 108 1.03 -13.02 9.68
C LEU A 108 0.28 -13.35 10.98
N PHE A 109 -0.17 -12.32 11.67
CA PHE A 109 -1.13 -12.42 12.76
C PHE A 109 -2.52 -12.08 12.23
N VAL A 110 -3.47 -12.96 12.53
CA VAL A 110 -4.89 -12.71 12.32
C VAL A 110 -5.50 -12.49 13.68
N ILE A 111 -6.04 -11.29 13.88
CA ILE A 111 -6.56 -10.85 15.17
C ILE A 111 -8.06 -10.59 15.00
N GLU A 112 -8.88 -11.27 15.79
CA GLU A 112 -10.33 -11.06 15.80
C GLU A 112 -10.74 -10.01 16.84
N TYR A 113 -11.70 -9.17 16.48
CA TYR A 113 -12.23 -8.11 17.32
C TYR A 113 -13.75 -8.15 17.39
N ASN A 114 -14.30 -7.96 18.58
CA ASN A 114 -15.74 -7.75 18.81
C ASN A 114 -16.17 -6.27 18.64
N SER A 115 -15.22 -5.37 18.40
CA SER A 115 -15.42 -3.92 18.26
C SER A 115 -14.49 -3.34 17.18
N ILE A 116 -15.07 -2.70 16.18
CA ILE A 116 -14.33 -1.98 15.13
C ILE A 116 -13.51 -0.84 15.74
N LYS A 117 -14.06 -0.16 16.76
CA LYS A 117 -13.37 0.94 17.45
C LYS A 117 -12.07 0.46 18.11
N ASN A 118 -12.08 -0.73 18.71
CA ASN A 118 -10.89 -1.32 19.33
C ASN A 118 -9.86 -1.71 18.26
N ALA A 119 -10.30 -2.33 17.14
CA ALA A 119 -9.41 -2.68 16.04
C ALA A 119 -8.68 -1.44 15.47
N ILE A 120 -9.40 -0.31 15.30
CA ILE A 120 -8.82 0.96 14.82
C ILE A 120 -7.84 1.54 15.85
N LYS A 121 -8.19 1.52 17.15
CA LYS A 121 -7.30 1.99 18.21
C LYS A 121 -5.99 1.20 18.23
N ASP A 122 -6.09 -0.13 18.17
CA ASP A 122 -4.93 -1.01 18.22
C ASP A 122 -4.07 -0.91 16.96
N CYS A 123 -4.68 -0.64 15.80
CA CYS A 123 -3.97 -0.39 14.55
C CYS A 123 -2.92 0.74 14.68
N ILE A 124 -3.21 1.79 15.45
CA ILE A 124 -2.28 2.91 15.67
C ILE A 124 -1.03 2.42 16.40
N PHE A 125 -1.21 1.75 17.54
CA PHE A 125 -0.08 1.25 18.33
C PHE A 125 0.69 0.12 17.64
N VAL A 126 -0.02 -0.74 16.90
CA VAL A 126 0.62 -1.79 16.10
C VAL A 126 1.47 -1.19 14.98
N ASN A 127 1.05 -0.07 14.38
CA ASN A 127 1.84 0.60 13.35
C ASN A 127 3.22 1.05 13.85
N ASP A 128 3.33 1.47 15.11
CA ASP A 128 4.60 1.88 15.74
C ASP A 128 5.60 0.71 15.89
N THR A 129 5.14 -0.53 15.71
CA THR A 129 6.01 -1.71 15.71
C THR A 129 6.63 -2.01 14.34
N ASN A 130 6.40 -1.15 13.33
CA ASN A 130 6.92 -1.24 11.97
C ASN A 130 6.58 -2.57 11.22
N PRO A 131 5.30 -2.95 11.15
CA PRO A 131 4.87 -4.10 10.35
C PRO A 131 5.09 -3.88 8.85
N SER A 132 5.16 -4.98 8.09
CA SER A 132 5.18 -4.91 6.63
C SER A 132 3.80 -4.61 6.05
N ALA A 133 2.72 -5.01 6.72
CA ALA A 133 1.35 -4.70 6.34
C ALA A 133 0.42 -4.66 7.57
N ILE A 134 -0.58 -3.79 7.53
CA ILE A 134 -1.74 -3.79 8.44
C ILE A 134 -2.99 -3.64 7.59
N GLU A 135 -3.91 -4.59 7.66
CA GLU A 135 -5.13 -4.58 6.86
C GLU A 135 -6.35 -4.94 7.68
N PHE A 136 -7.37 -4.08 7.59
CA PHE A 136 -8.67 -4.31 8.20
C PHE A 136 -9.48 -5.26 7.31
N VAL A 137 -10.14 -6.24 7.93
CA VAL A 137 -11.06 -7.17 7.26
C VAL A 137 -12.45 -7.00 7.87
N ASP A 138 -13.39 -6.62 7.03
CA ASP A 138 -14.76 -6.35 7.43
C ASP A 138 -15.57 -7.64 7.66
N LYS A 139 -16.81 -7.48 8.12
CA LYS A 139 -17.70 -8.60 8.44
C LYS A 139 -18.07 -9.43 7.20
N ILE A 140 -18.23 -8.78 6.04
CA ILE A 140 -18.59 -9.46 4.79
C ILE A 140 -17.47 -10.40 4.37
N THR A 141 -16.23 -9.91 4.35
CA THR A 141 -15.07 -10.73 4.00
C THR A 141 -14.84 -11.82 5.05
N LEU A 142 -14.96 -11.49 6.34
CA LEU A 142 -14.85 -12.45 7.45
C LEU A 142 -15.75 -13.68 7.26
N GLN A 143 -17.00 -13.48 6.84
CA GLN A 143 -17.97 -14.56 6.64
C GLN A 143 -17.59 -15.54 5.52
N GLN A 144 -16.69 -15.15 4.61
CA GLN A 144 -16.20 -15.99 3.53
C GLN A 144 -14.94 -16.77 3.89
N ILE A 145 -14.32 -16.47 5.04
CA ILE A 145 -13.13 -17.17 5.51
C ILE A 145 -13.55 -18.51 6.11
N ASN A 146 -12.97 -19.60 5.61
CA ASN A 146 -13.20 -20.95 6.16
C ASN A 146 -12.47 -21.13 7.51
N HIS A 147 -12.96 -20.44 8.55
CA HIS A 147 -12.47 -20.51 9.91
C HIS A 147 -13.59 -20.21 10.92
N ARG A 148 -13.60 -20.90 12.05
CA ARG A 148 -14.61 -20.70 13.10
C ARG A 148 -14.17 -19.59 14.05
N PHE A 149 -14.64 -18.37 13.79
CA PHE A 149 -14.48 -17.20 14.68
C PHE A 149 -15.49 -17.23 15.84
N GLN A 150 -15.30 -16.35 16.83
CA GLN A 150 -16.30 -16.13 17.87
C GLN A 150 -17.59 -15.53 17.28
N LYS A 151 -18.75 -15.89 17.84
CA LYS A 151 -20.06 -15.42 17.34
C LYS A 151 -20.20 -13.89 17.32
N ASN A 152 -19.55 -13.21 18.25
CA ASN A 152 -19.57 -11.76 18.40
C ASN A 152 -18.44 -11.03 17.63
N THR A 153 -17.62 -11.75 16.86
CA THR A 153 -16.56 -11.12 16.04
C THR A 153 -17.19 -10.21 14.98
N LYS A 154 -16.74 -8.96 14.94
CA LYS A 154 -17.22 -7.92 14.02
C LYS A 154 -16.25 -7.66 12.86
N CYS A 155 -14.96 -7.83 13.10
CA CYS A 155 -13.91 -7.58 12.11
C CYS A 155 -12.62 -8.31 12.48
N LEU A 156 -11.69 -8.39 11.53
CA LEU A 156 -10.32 -8.85 11.77
C LEU A 156 -9.33 -7.74 11.48
N LEU A 157 -8.15 -7.85 12.09
CA LEU A 157 -6.96 -7.11 11.71
C LEU A 157 -5.89 -8.12 11.29
N PHE A 158 -5.41 -7.98 10.06
CA PHE A 158 -4.28 -8.73 9.54
C PHE A 158 -3.03 -7.89 9.76
N VAL A 159 -2.04 -8.46 10.46
CA VAL A 159 -0.77 -7.77 10.72
C VAL A 159 0.37 -8.67 10.27
N GLU A 160 1.11 -8.24 9.26
CA GLU A 160 2.26 -8.97 8.74
C GLU A 160 3.56 -8.29 9.16
N TYR A 161 4.56 -9.08 9.51
CA TYR A 161 5.95 -8.63 9.67
C TYR A 161 6.88 -9.40 8.76
N ASP A 162 7.92 -8.72 8.33
CA ASP A 162 9.11 -9.36 7.78
C ASP A 162 10.13 -9.55 8.91
N GLU A 163 10.67 -10.76 9.03
CA GLU A 163 11.72 -11.15 9.98
C GLU A 163 11.32 -10.93 11.47
N LYS A 164 12.24 -11.25 12.40
CA LYS A 164 12.11 -11.01 13.86
C LYS A 164 10.81 -11.48 14.54
N THR A 165 10.26 -12.62 14.11
CA THR A 165 9.00 -13.19 14.60
C THR A 165 8.84 -13.17 16.13
N ASN A 166 9.83 -13.65 16.88
CA ASN A 166 9.72 -13.78 18.34
C ASN A 166 9.60 -12.44 19.09
N GLN A 167 10.22 -11.38 18.57
CA GLN A 167 10.10 -10.04 19.16
C GLN A 167 8.72 -9.45 18.88
N ASN A 168 8.20 -9.65 17.66
CA ASN A 168 6.91 -9.14 17.22
C ASN A 168 5.75 -9.81 17.95
N ASP A 169 5.85 -11.12 18.22
CA ASP A 169 4.91 -11.87 19.05
C ASP A 169 4.67 -11.21 20.42
N LYS A 170 5.75 -10.88 21.13
CA LYS A 170 5.67 -10.27 22.47
C LYS A 170 5.05 -8.88 22.38
N LYS A 171 5.49 -8.06 21.42
CA LYS A 171 4.97 -6.70 21.22
C LYS A 171 3.48 -6.70 20.88
N ILE A 172 3.04 -7.50 19.92
CA ILE A 172 1.62 -7.54 19.54
C ILE A 172 0.74 -7.92 20.72
N LYS A 173 1.10 -8.99 21.46
CA LYS A 173 0.28 -9.45 22.58
C LYS A 173 0.08 -8.41 23.68
N LEU A 174 1.04 -7.49 23.84
CA LEU A 174 0.95 -6.40 24.82
C LEU A 174 0.12 -5.22 24.32
N LEU A 175 0.03 -5.02 23.00
CA LEU A 175 -0.58 -3.83 22.41
C LEU A 175 -2.04 -4.02 22.02
N ILE A 176 -2.46 -5.26 21.75
CA ILE A 176 -3.80 -5.55 21.24
C ILE A 176 -4.78 -5.90 22.36
N SER A 177 -6.01 -5.42 22.19
CA SER A 177 -7.19 -5.82 22.95
C SER A 177 -7.96 -6.98 22.30
N GLY A 178 -7.69 -7.25 21.03
CA GLY A 178 -8.27 -8.37 20.27
C GLY A 178 -7.61 -9.72 20.57
N LYS A 179 -8.20 -10.81 20.05
CA LYS A 179 -7.67 -12.16 20.22
C LYS A 179 -6.95 -12.62 18.95
N ILE A 180 -5.70 -13.06 19.09
CA ILE A 180 -4.98 -13.70 17.99
C ILE A 180 -5.60 -15.08 17.74
N VAL A 181 -6.20 -15.27 16.56
CA VAL A 181 -6.78 -16.57 16.15
C VAL A 181 -5.85 -17.39 15.29
N LYS A 182 -4.92 -16.73 14.57
CA LYS A 182 -3.86 -17.39 13.81
C LYS A 182 -2.56 -16.61 13.93
N LYS A 183 -1.48 -17.38 14.02
CA LYS A 183 -0.11 -16.94 13.77
C LYS A 183 0.45 -17.86 12.69
N LEU A 184 0.75 -17.30 11.52
CA LEU A 184 1.17 -18.05 10.34
C LEU A 184 2.58 -17.64 9.98
N THR A 185 3.45 -18.62 9.71
CA THR A 185 4.85 -18.40 9.33
C THR A 185 5.22 -19.11 8.02
N LYS A 186 4.43 -20.10 7.60
CA LYS A 186 4.60 -20.77 6.31
C LYS A 186 4.06 -19.89 5.19
N LYS A 187 4.82 -19.75 4.11
CA LYS A 187 4.48 -18.90 2.96
C LYS A 187 3.10 -19.22 2.37
N GLN A 188 2.81 -20.51 2.14
CA GLN A 188 1.55 -20.96 1.56
C GLN A 188 0.33 -20.59 2.43
N ASP A 189 0.43 -20.75 3.75
CA ASP A 189 -0.65 -20.40 4.67
C ASP A 189 -0.88 -18.88 4.70
N ILE A 190 0.20 -18.10 4.73
CA ILE A 190 0.13 -16.63 4.66
C ILE A 190 -0.56 -16.19 3.37
N GLU A 191 -0.16 -16.75 2.22
CA GLU A 191 -0.76 -16.44 0.92
C GLU A 191 -2.24 -16.83 0.87
N GLN A 192 -2.61 -17.99 1.43
CA GLN A 192 -4.01 -18.42 1.49
C GLN A 192 -4.87 -17.47 2.31
N TRP A 193 -4.36 -16.94 3.42
CA TRP A 193 -5.08 -15.95 4.22
C TRP A 193 -5.20 -14.60 3.51
N TRP A 194 -4.12 -14.13 2.87
CA TRP A 194 -4.14 -12.91 2.07
C TRP A 194 -5.16 -12.96 0.93
N LYS A 195 -5.35 -14.12 0.27
CA LYS A 195 -6.36 -14.28 -0.78
C LYS A 195 -7.76 -13.86 -0.33
N TYR A 196 -8.16 -14.15 0.91
CA TYR A 196 -9.46 -13.70 1.40
C TYR A 196 -9.57 -12.18 1.45
N ARG A 197 -8.52 -11.50 1.94
CA ARG A 197 -8.46 -10.03 1.97
C ARG A 197 -8.44 -9.44 0.56
N ASP A 198 -7.70 -10.05 -0.36
CA ASP A 198 -7.58 -9.57 -1.74
C ASP A 198 -8.88 -9.75 -2.54
N LEU A 199 -9.69 -10.76 -2.20
CA LEU A 199 -11.01 -11.02 -2.79
C LEU A 199 -12.17 -10.26 -2.12
N SER A 200 -11.89 -9.37 -1.16
CA SER A 200 -12.91 -8.59 -0.42
C SER A 200 -13.91 -7.87 -1.34
N LEU A 201 -13.46 -7.27 -2.45
CA LEU A 201 -14.35 -6.63 -3.43
C LEU A 201 -15.29 -7.65 -4.08
N PHE A 202 -14.77 -8.82 -4.50
CA PHE A 202 -15.58 -9.89 -5.07
C PHE A 202 -16.66 -10.36 -4.08
N TYR A 203 -16.29 -10.54 -2.81
CA TYR A 203 -17.25 -10.92 -1.76
C TYR A 203 -18.29 -9.84 -1.48
N SER A 204 -17.87 -8.58 -1.52
CA SER A 204 -18.77 -7.43 -1.38
C SER A 204 -19.76 -7.36 -2.53
N LEU A 205 -19.32 -7.55 -3.77
CA LEU A 205 -20.22 -7.59 -4.93
C LEU A 205 -21.21 -8.76 -4.85
N LYS A 206 -20.76 -9.94 -4.40
CA LYS A 206 -21.62 -11.12 -4.23
C LYS A 206 -22.69 -10.93 -3.14
N SER A 207 -22.43 -10.08 -2.13
CA SER A 207 -23.37 -9.84 -1.02
C SER A 207 -24.46 -8.81 -1.35
N ILE A 208 -24.28 -8.01 -2.42
CA ILE A 208 -25.32 -7.11 -2.93
C ILE A 208 -26.45 -7.97 -3.48
N LYS A 209 -27.61 -7.96 -2.79
CA LYS A 209 -28.83 -8.58 -3.32
C LYS A 209 -29.21 -7.89 -4.63
N LYS A 210 -29.45 -8.66 -5.70
CA LYS A 210 -30.12 -8.13 -6.89
C LYS A 210 -31.48 -7.57 -6.42
N ARG A 211 -31.74 -6.29 -6.67
CA ARG A 211 -33.11 -5.74 -6.54
C ARG A 211 -33.99 -6.59 -7.47
N GLN A 212 -34.93 -7.31 -6.87
CA GLN A 212 -36.07 -7.89 -7.59
C GLN A 212 -36.99 -6.75 -8.00
#